data_AF-A0A961I768-F1
#
_entry.id   AF-A0A961I768-F1
#
_cell.length_a   1.000
_cell.length_b   1.000
_cell.length_c   1.000
_cell.angle_alpha   90.00
_cell.angle_beta   90.00
_cell.angle_gamma   90.00
#
_symmetry.space_group_name_H-M   'P 1'
#
loop_
_entity.id
_entity.type
_entity.pdbx_description
1 polymer ?
#
loop_
_entity_poly.entity_id
_entity_poly.type
_entity_poly.pdbx_seq_one_letter_code
_entity_poly.pdbx_strand_id
1 'polypeptide(L)'
;MNADTTFSTLLSLILGAAVLLIAGQLINWHSIFEWLRTERLILRSFLRFMRHHPGRSVLIARTYVRMLLRLRTWQPLRAGSALLEHISAVLKGTLILSGEYAPAPDVYARNIIYAIEADDPGPDETSRLLECIRSKTASPSESELDLKRDSVAMIQILIRNYARRRNRELCTRAALYRHYHLTYYFGIRMFLALIDAHTPPRKIPGLEEMITALAHFMPLQTLDADLHSGLINIPEEVLRSAGITPNACTDAGSCRQYSEVEEWVRQEALLVADSVARIEQDLLFIENRTVRRSMRYAWRELNAHIRRFQ
;
A
#
# COMPACT_ATOMS: atom_id res chain seq x y z
N MET A 1 -34.63 37.36 -46.00
CA MET A 1 -34.07 36.25 -45.21
C MET A 1 -32.83 35.76 -45.95
N ASN A 2 -31.65 35.94 -45.36
CA ASN A 2 -30.38 35.64 -46.03
C ASN A 2 -30.13 34.13 -46.03
N ALA A 3 -30.08 33.52 -47.22
CA ALA A 3 -29.80 32.10 -47.40
C ALA A 3 -28.37 31.73 -46.92
N ASP A 4 -27.47 32.70 -46.86
CA ASP A 4 -26.06 32.48 -46.47
C ASP A 4 -25.87 32.17 -44.98
N THR A 5 -26.71 32.70 -44.09
CA THR A 5 -26.61 32.42 -42.64
C THR A 5 -27.15 31.03 -42.28
N THR A 6 -28.13 30.53 -43.02
CA THR A 6 -28.69 29.18 -42.79
C THR A 6 -27.72 28.09 -43.25
N PHE A 7 -27.05 28.30 -44.39
CA PHE A 7 -26.05 27.35 -44.89
C PHE A 7 -24.81 27.26 -43.98
N SER A 8 -24.29 28.38 -43.50
CA SER A 8 -23.13 28.42 -42.58
C SER A 8 -23.43 27.74 -41.23
N THR A 9 -24.64 27.91 -40.70
CA THR A 9 -25.06 27.28 -39.43
C THR A 9 -25.22 25.77 -39.59
N LEU A 10 -25.81 25.32 -40.70
CA LEU A 10 -25.99 23.90 -41.00
C LEU A 10 -24.64 23.20 -41.22
N LEU A 11 -23.72 23.83 -41.95
CA LEU A 11 -22.37 23.30 -42.19
C LEU A 11 -21.55 23.20 -40.90
N SER A 12 -21.67 24.18 -40.01
CA SER A 12 -21.01 24.17 -38.69
C SER A 12 -21.55 23.06 -37.77
N LEU A 13 -22.85 22.79 -37.82
CA LEU A 13 -23.48 21.67 -37.09
C LEU A 13 -23.03 20.31 -37.63
N ILE A 14 -22.96 20.16 -38.97
CA ILE A 14 -22.49 18.92 -39.61
C ILE A 14 -21.02 18.67 -39.30
N LEU A 15 -20.16 19.69 -39.37
CA LEU A 15 -18.75 19.59 -38.99
C LEU A 15 -18.56 19.31 -37.50
N GLY A 16 -19.34 19.95 -36.62
CA GLY A 16 -19.32 19.68 -35.19
C GLY A 16 -19.74 18.25 -34.85
N ALA A 17 -20.80 17.75 -35.49
CA ALA A 17 -21.26 16.37 -35.35
C ALA A 17 -20.25 15.36 -35.90
N ALA A 18 -19.62 15.65 -37.04
CA ALA A 18 -18.57 14.81 -37.62
C ALA A 18 -17.32 14.77 -36.73
N VAL A 19 -16.89 15.89 -36.15
CA VAL A 19 -15.77 15.94 -35.20
C VAL A 19 -16.09 15.16 -33.92
N LEU A 20 -17.32 15.25 -33.40
CA LEU A 20 -17.75 14.47 -32.23
C LEU A 20 -17.88 12.97 -32.54
N LEU A 21 -18.34 12.59 -33.74
CA LEU A 21 -18.39 11.20 -34.21
C LEU A 21 -16.99 10.63 -34.42
N ILE A 22 -16.09 11.39 -35.06
CA ILE A 22 -14.70 10.98 -35.27
C ILE A 22 -13.96 10.93 -33.94
N ALA A 23 -14.12 11.93 -33.05
CA ALA A 23 -13.59 11.88 -31.70
C ALA A 23 -14.17 10.70 -30.92
N GLY A 24 -15.46 10.40 -31.07
CA GLY A 24 -16.13 9.26 -30.47
C GLY A 24 -15.69 7.90 -31.01
N GLN A 25 -15.28 7.82 -32.27
CA GLN A 25 -14.70 6.62 -32.90
C GLN A 25 -13.20 6.46 -32.59
N LEU A 26 -12.47 7.56 -32.39
CA LEU A 26 -11.08 7.57 -31.94
C LEU A 26 -10.97 7.33 -30.43
N ILE A 27 -12.01 7.68 -29.67
CA ILE A 27 -12.14 7.32 -28.27
C ILE A 27 -12.50 5.84 -28.19
N ASN A 28 -11.53 5.03 -27.76
CA ASN A 28 -11.78 3.65 -27.41
C ASN A 28 -12.66 3.60 -26.14
N TRP A 29 -13.98 3.71 -26.32
CA TRP A 29 -14.97 3.68 -25.24
C TRP A 29 -14.83 2.43 -24.38
N HIS A 30 -14.51 1.29 -25.00
CA HIS A 30 -14.23 0.06 -24.27
C HIS A 30 -13.07 0.24 -23.28
N SER A 31 -11.94 0.81 -23.72
CA SER A 31 -10.81 1.15 -22.85
C SER A 31 -11.19 2.11 -21.72
N ILE A 32 -12.05 3.11 -21.98
CA ILE A 32 -12.54 4.03 -20.94
C ILE A 32 -13.43 3.31 -19.92
N PHE A 33 -14.33 2.44 -20.37
CA PHE A 33 -15.20 1.68 -19.46
C PHE A 33 -14.42 0.69 -18.61
N GLU A 34 -13.44 -0.02 -19.19
CA GLU A 34 -12.54 -0.89 -18.43
C GLU A 34 -11.72 -0.10 -17.41
N TRP A 35 -11.20 1.07 -17.80
CA TRP A 35 -10.52 1.99 -16.89
C TRP A 35 -11.41 2.43 -15.72
N LEU A 36 -12.66 2.86 -15.99
CA LEU A 36 -13.63 3.26 -14.97
C LEU A 36 -14.02 2.10 -14.03
N ARG A 37 -14.14 0.89 -14.57
CA ARG A 37 -14.42 -0.32 -13.77
C ARG A 37 -13.28 -0.58 -12.78
N THR A 38 -12.03 -0.52 -13.23
CA THR A 38 -10.86 -0.67 -12.36
C THR A 38 -10.80 0.43 -11.31
N GLU A 39 -10.99 1.70 -11.67
CA GLU A 39 -11.04 2.80 -10.70
C GLU A 39 -12.16 2.64 -9.68
N ARG A 40 -13.32 2.12 -10.06
CA ARG A 40 -14.41 1.84 -9.12
C ARG A 40 -13.98 0.80 -8.08
N LEU A 41 -13.26 -0.25 -8.47
CA LEU A 41 -12.73 -1.26 -7.55
C LEU A 41 -11.67 -0.69 -6.61
N ILE A 42 -10.76 0.13 -7.15
CA ILE A 42 -9.74 0.84 -6.39
C ILE A 42 -10.43 1.75 -5.35
N LEU A 43 -11.33 2.63 -5.79
CA LEU A 43 -12.04 3.56 -4.91
C LEU A 43 -12.79 2.84 -3.79
N ARG A 44 -13.47 1.73 -4.11
CA ARG A 44 -14.14 0.89 -3.10
C ARG A 44 -13.16 0.36 -2.06
N SER A 45 -12.00 -0.12 -2.49
CA SER A 45 -10.95 -0.61 -1.59
C SER A 45 -10.43 0.50 -0.68
N PHE A 46 -10.17 1.69 -1.23
CA PHE A 46 -9.77 2.87 -0.44
C PHE A 46 -10.85 3.33 0.55
N LEU A 47 -12.12 3.37 0.13
CA LEU A 47 -13.24 3.69 1.02
C LEU A 47 -13.38 2.68 2.15
N ARG A 48 -13.21 1.39 1.86
CA ARG A 48 -13.18 0.33 2.87
C ARG A 48 -12.02 0.56 3.84
N PHE A 49 -10.82 0.83 3.33
CA PHE A 49 -9.64 1.09 4.15
C PHE A 49 -9.85 2.28 5.10
N MET A 50 -10.40 3.40 4.60
CA MET A 50 -10.70 4.57 5.42
C MET A 50 -11.71 4.27 6.53
N ARG A 51 -12.71 3.43 6.28
CA ARG A 51 -13.71 3.03 7.30
C ARG A 51 -13.09 2.21 8.42
N HIS A 52 -12.14 1.33 8.11
CA HIS A 52 -11.46 0.49 9.11
C HIS A 52 -10.36 1.23 9.86
N HIS A 53 -9.88 2.36 9.32
CA HIS A 53 -8.82 3.16 9.92
C HIS A 53 -9.23 4.63 10.04
N PRO A 54 -10.22 4.97 10.89
CA PRO A 54 -10.76 6.33 10.99
C PRO A 54 -9.68 7.36 11.32
N GLY A 55 -8.73 7.03 12.19
CA GLY A 55 -7.58 7.89 12.52
C GLY A 55 -6.62 8.16 11.37
N ARG A 56 -6.69 7.39 10.27
CA ARG A 56 -5.85 7.54 9.06
C ARG A 56 -6.65 7.98 7.84
N SER A 57 -7.97 8.12 7.95
CA SER A 57 -8.87 8.41 6.84
C SER A 57 -8.44 9.65 6.04
N VAL A 58 -8.07 10.74 6.72
CA VAL A 58 -7.59 11.97 6.09
C VAL A 58 -6.29 11.76 5.31
N LEU A 59 -5.32 11.02 5.87
CA LEU A 59 -4.06 10.70 5.19
C LEU A 59 -4.31 9.85 3.93
N ILE A 60 -5.14 8.82 4.06
CA ILE A 60 -5.51 7.92 2.98
C ILE A 60 -6.21 8.70 1.86
N ALA A 61 -7.17 9.57 2.20
CA ALA A 61 -7.89 10.42 1.25
C ALA A 61 -6.94 11.38 0.52
N ARG A 62 -6.04 12.07 1.23
CA ARG A 62 -5.04 12.97 0.63
C ARG A 62 -4.11 12.23 -0.32
N THR A 63 -3.63 11.05 0.10
CA THR A 63 -2.77 10.20 -0.71
C THR A 63 -3.49 9.77 -2.00
N TYR A 64 -4.74 9.33 -1.88
CA TYR A 64 -5.57 8.95 -3.02
C TYR A 64 -5.81 10.12 -3.99
N VAL A 65 -6.25 11.28 -3.49
CA VAL A 65 -6.48 12.49 -4.29
C VAL A 65 -5.19 12.92 -5.00
N ARG A 66 -4.04 12.85 -4.34
CA ARG A 66 -2.74 13.16 -4.95
C ARG A 66 -2.41 12.17 -6.07
N MET A 67 -2.75 10.90 -5.92
CA MET A 67 -2.59 9.91 -6.99
C MET A 67 -3.54 10.19 -8.16
N LEU A 68 -4.73 10.75 -7.92
CA LEU A 68 -5.65 11.18 -8.99
C LEU A 68 -5.13 12.39 -9.79
N LEU A 69 -4.23 13.22 -9.25
CA LEU A 69 -3.57 14.27 -10.07
C LEU A 69 -2.76 13.67 -11.24
N ARG A 70 -2.48 12.36 -11.17
CA ARG A 70 -1.80 11.56 -12.18
C ARG A 70 -2.64 10.33 -12.54
N LEU A 71 -3.93 10.55 -12.81
CA LEU A 71 -4.95 9.50 -13.04
C LEU A 71 -4.41 8.30 -13.83
N ARG A 72 -3.99 8.46 -15.08
CA ARG A 72 -3.55 7.29 -15.88
C ARG A 72 -2.19 6.76 -15.46
N THR A 73 -1.20 7.63 -15.22
CA THR A 73 0.17 7.20 -14.97
C THR A 73 0.36 6.52 -13.62
N TRP A 74 -0.45 6.85 -12.62
CA TRP A 74 -0.38 6.26 -11.27
C TRP A 74 -1.52 5.29 -10.98
N GLN A 75 -2.31 4.91 -11.98
CA GLN A 75 -3.32 3.88 -11.81
C GLN A 75 -2.73 2.53 -11.36
N PRO A 76 -1.62 2.02 -11.94
CA PRO A 76 -1.01 0.77 -11.48
C PRO A 76 -0.60 0.81 -10.00
N LEU A 77 -0.10 1.96 -9.53
CA LEU A 77 0.21 2.17 -8.12
C LEU A 77 -1.04 2.08 -7.22
N ARG A 78 -2.14 2.70 -7.65
CA ARG A 78 -3.42 2.62 -6.93
C ARG A 78 -3.98 1.20 -6.94
N ALA A 79 -3.86 0.49 -8.06
CA ALA A 79 -4.27 -0.90 -8.20
C ALA A 79 -3.45 -1.83 -7.30
N GLY A 80 -2.13 -1.67 -7.25
CA GLY A 80 -1.24 -2.39 -6.34
C GLY A 80 -1.58 -2.17 -4.87
N SER A 81 -1.82 -0.90 -4.49
CA SER A 81 -2.29 -0.57 -3.13
C SER A 81 -3.64 -1.24 -2.81
N ALA A 82 -4.59 -1.18 -3.73
CA ALA A 82 -5.92 -1.76 -3.56
C ALA A 82 -5.86 -3.30 -3.46
N LEU A 83 -4.98 -3.95 -4.23
CA LEU A 83 -4.79 -5.39 -4.20
C LEU A 83 -4.24 -5.84 -2.83
N LEU A 84 -3.15 -5.20 -2.36
CA LEU A 84 -2.57 -5.52 -1.06
C LEU A 84 -3.56 -5.28 0.09
N GLU A 85 -4.34 -4.21 0.02
CA GLU A 85 -5.37 -3.93 1.01
C GLU A 85 -6.52 -4.95 0.96
N HIS A 86 -6.93 -5.37 -0.23
CA HIS A 86 -7.92 -6.43 -0.38
C HIS A 86 -7.44 -7.73 0.29
N ILE A 87 -6.22 -8.17 -0.02
CA ILE A 87 -5.61 -9.38 0.57
C ILE A 87 -5.50 -9.24 2.08
N SER A 88 -5.00 -8.09 2.57
CA SER A 88 -4.90 -7.75 3.98
C SER A 88 -6.27 -7.82 4.67
N ALA A 89 -7.34 -7.30 4.06
CA ALA A 89 -8.69 -7.34 4.61
C ALA A 89 -9.25 -8.76 4.72
N VAL A 90 -9.03 -9.60 3.69
CA VAL A 90 -9.43 -11.02 3.73
C VAL A 90 -8.68 -11.76 4.82
N LEU A 91 -7.35 -11.62 4.85
CA LEU A 91 -6.52 -12.22 5.88
C LEU A 91 -6.94 -11.74 7.26
N LYS A 92 -7.23 -10.44 7.43
CA LYS A 92 -7.67 -9.88 8.71
C LYS A 92 -9.07 -10.32 9.14
N GLY A 93 -9.89 -10.83 8.23
CA GLY A 93 -11.30 -11.17 8.47
C GLY A 93 -12.24 -9.97 8.40
N THR A 94 -11.77 -8.80 7.94
CA THR A 94 -12.60 -7.60 7.74
C THR A 94 -13.32 -7.62 6.39
N LEU A 95 -12.88 -8.47 5.47
CA LEU A 95 -13.58 -8.83 4.25
C LEU A 95 -13.88 -10.32 4.26
N ILE A 96 -15.16 -10.68 4.30
CA ILE A 96 -15.62 -12.07 4.24
C ILE A 96 -15.81 -12.45 2.77
N LEU A 97 -15.14 -13.53 2.35
CA LEU A 97 -15.36 -14.12 1.04
C LEU A 97 -16.74 -14.80 1.03
N SER A 98 -17.57 -14.48 0.05
CA SER A 98 -18.92 -15.04 -0.09
C SER A 98 -18.91 -16.36 -0.88
N GLY A 99 -19.76 -17.31 -0.50
CA GLY A 99 -19.99 -18.56 -1.23
C GLY A 99 -19.81 -19.80 -0.35
N GLU A 100 -20.52 -20.88 -0.68
CA GLU A 100 -20.49 -22.16 0.05
C GLU A 100 -19.09 -22.80 0.05
N TYR A 101 -18.29 -22.51 -0.98
CA TYR A 101 -16.94 -23.05 -1.18
C TYR A 101 -15.85 -21.97 -1.06
N ALA A 102 -16.10 -20.91 -0.28
CA ALA A 102 -15.10 -19.86 -0.08
C ALA A 102 -13.83 -20.45 0.58
N PRO A 103 -12.64 -20.25 -0.01
CA PRO A 103 -11.40 -20.81 0.53
C PRO A 103 -11.02 -20.16 1.87
N ALA A 104 -10.20 -20.84 2.65
CA ALA A 104 -9.58 -20.25 3.84
C ALA A 104 -8.77 -18.98 3.46
N PRO A 105 -8.67 -17.95 4.33
CA PRO A 105 -8.02 -16.69 3.99
C PRO A 105 -6.58 -16.80 3.48
N ASP A 106 -5.79 -17.70 4.07
CA ASP A 106 -4.41 -17.95 3.65
C ASP A 106 -4.33 -18.71 2.32
N VAL A 107 -5.26 -19.64 2.08
CA VAL A 107 -5.39 -20.33 0.78
C VAL A 107 -5.76 -19.32 -0.31
N TYR A 108 -6.68 -18.40 -0.04
CA TYR A 108 -7.02 -17.32 -0.96
C TYR A 108 -5.79 -16.47 -1.35
N ALA A 109 -5.01 -16.03 -0.37
CA ALA A 109 -3.80 -15.25 -0.61
C ALA A 109 -2.74 -16.04 -1.41
N ARG A 110 -2.59 -17.35 -1.15
CA ARG A 110 -1.68 -18.23 -1.93
C ARG A 110 -2.15 -18.43 -3.37
N ASN A 111 -3.45 -18.50 -3.62
CA ASN A 111 -3.98 -18.58 -4.99
C ASN A 111 -3.64 -17.31 -5.80
N ILE A 112 -3.60 -16.14 -5.15
CA ILE A 112 -3.14 -14.91 -5.80
C ILE A 112 -1.63 -14.94 -6.09
N ILE A 113 -0.81 -15.48 -5.19
CA ILE A 113 0.62 -15.74 -5.47
C ILE A 113 0.75 -16.63 -6.71
N TYR A 114 0.03 -17.74 -6.76
CA TYR A 114 0.03 -18.64 -7.91
C TYR A 114 -0.38 -17.92 -9.20
N ALA A 115 -1.42 -17.08 -9.15
CA ALA A 115 -1.85 -16.31 -10.31
C ALA A 115 -0.79 -15.30 -10.77
N ILE A 116 -0.10 -14.65 -9.83
CA ILE A 116 1.04 -13.78 -10.13
C ILE A 116 2.17 -14.58 -10.79
N GLU A 117 2.52 -15.74 -10.25
CA GLU A 117 3.60 -16.61 -10.73
C GLU A 117 3.32 -17.25 -12.09
N ALA A 118 2.09 -17.70 -12.34
CA ALA A 118 1.64 -18.32 -13.57
C ALA A 118 1.22 -17.30 -14.66
N ASP A 119 1.28 -16.00 -14.36
CA ASP A 119 0.75 -14.93 -15.20
C ASP A 119 -0.74 -15.11 -15.56
N ASP A 120 -1.45 -15.86 -14.72
CA ASP A 120 -2.90 -16.08 -14.79
C ASP A 120 -3.61 -14.78 -14.35
N PRO A 121 -4.70 -14.36 -15.01
CA PRO A 121 -5.56 -13.30 -14.47
C PRO A 121 -5.96 -13.56 -13.01
N GLY A 122 -6.15 -14.79 -12.54
CA GLY A 122 -6.59 -15.07 -11.16
C GLY A 122 -8.11 -14.89 -10.98
N PRO A 123 -8.62 -14.80 -9.73
CA PRO A 123 -10.06 -14.74 -9.47
C PRO A 123 -10.66 -13.30 -9.44
N ASP A 124 -11.84 -13.15 -10.05
CA ASP A 124 -12.79 -12.04 -9.95
C ASP A 124 -12.18 -10.62 -9.92
N GLU A 125 -12.35 -9.90 -8.80
CA GLU A 125 -11.94 -8.49 -8.64
C GLU A 125 -10.41 -8.34 -8.58
N THR A 126 -9.70 -9.35 -8.08
CA THR A 126 -8.23 -9.30 -7.97
C THR A 126 -7.56 -9.40 -9.33
N SER A 127 -8.18 -10.10 -10.28
CA SER A 127 -7.66 -10.24 -11.64
C SER A 127 -7.54 -8.90 -12.35
N ARG A 128 -8.56 -8.07 -12.22
CA ARG A 128 -8.58 -6.73 -12.81
C ARG A 128 -7.50 -5.82 -12.23
N LEU A 129 -7.22 -5.97 -10.93
CA LEU A 129 -6.13 -5.23 -10.28
C LEU A 129 -4.77 -5.74 -10.76
N LEU A 130 -4.60 -7.06 -10.89
CA LEU A 130 -3.37 -7.68 -11.41
C LEU A 130 -3.11 -7.29 -12.87
N GLU A 131 -4.12 -7.35 -13.73
CA GLU A 131 -4.03 -6.90 -15.12
C GLU A 131 -3.61 -5.43 -15.21
N CYS A 132 -4.17 -4.57 -14.35
CA CYS A 132 -3.80 -3.16 -14.31
C CYS A 132 -2.35 -2.93 -13.85
N ILE A 133 -1.84 -3.76 -12.94
CA ILE A 133 -0.43 -3.72 -12.53
C ILE A 133 0.47 -4.17 -13.68
N ARG A 134 0.10 -5.27 -14.37
CA ARG A 134 0.81 -5.84 -15.52
C ARG A 134 0.79 -4.94 -16.77
N SER A 135 -0.27 -4.15 -16.98
CA SER A 135 -0.33 -3.26 -18.15
C SER A 135 0.77 -2.19 -18.14
N LYS A 136 1.39 -1.95 -16.98
CA LYS A 136 2.53 -1.04 -16.84
C LYS A 136 3.87 -1.70 -17.24
N THR A 137 3.92 -3.03 -17.29
CA THR A 137 5.13 -3.83 -17.51
C THR A 137 5.18 -4.46 -18.89
N ALA A 138 4.36 -4.02 -19.85
CA ALA A 138 4.20 -4.62 -21.20
C ALA A 138 5.46 -4.72 -22.09
N SER A 139 6.64 -4.41 -21.57
CA SER A 139 7.93 -4.85 -22.12
C SER A 139 8.70 -5.61 -21.03
N PRO A 140 9.11 -6.87 -21.28
CA PRO A 140 9.84 -7.70 -20.32
C PRO A 140 11.19 -7.09 -20.02
N SER A 141 11.18 -6.19 -19.05
CA SER A 141 12.35 -5.53 -18.50
C SER A 141 12.69 -6.17 -17.16
N GLU A 142 13.94 -6.03 -16.72
CA GLU A 142 14.39 -6.47 -15.39
C GLU A 142 13.48 -5.94 -14.26
N SER A 143 12.86 -4.77 -14.47
CA SER A 143 11.90 -4.15 -13.55
C SER A 143 10.59 -4.93 -13.38
N GLU A 144 10.16 -5.73 -14.38
CA GLU A 144 8.93 -6.53 -14.29
C GLU A 144 9.14 -7.76 -13.42
N LEU A 145 10.25 -8.48 -13.63
CA LEU A 145 10.63 -9.64 -12.81
C LEU A 145 10.80 -9.25 -11.34
N ASP A 146 11.38 -8.08 -11.09
CA ASP A 146 11.49 -7.50 -9.75
C ASP A 146 10.12 -7.19 -9.13
N LEU A 147 9.20 -6.57 -9.87
CA LEU A 147 7.85 -6.25 -9.37
C LEU A 147 7.06 -7.52 -9.03
N LYS A 148 7.15 -8.55 -9.87
CA LYS A 148 6.52 -9.86 -9.63
C LYS A 148 7.05 -10.48 -8.35
N ARG A 149 8.39 -10.57 -8.21
CA ARG A 149 9.04 -11.12 -7.02
C ARG A 149 8.67 -10.34 -5.75
N ASP A 150 8.68 -9.01 -5.82
CA ASP A 150 8.40 -8.16 -4.67
C ASP A 150 6.92 -8.20 -4.27
N SER A 151 6.00 -8.35 -5.23
CA SER A 151 4.57 -8.57 -4.97
C SER A 151 4.34 -9.89 -4.24
N VAL A 152 4.97 -10.98 -4.69
CA VAL A 152 4.91 -12.28 -4.01
C VAL A 152 5.47 -12.19 -2.60
N ALA A 153 6.63 -11.58 -2.42
CA ALA A 153 7.25 -11.39 -1.11
C ALA A 153 6.35 -10.59 -0.15
N MET A 154 5.70 -9.54 -0.65
CA MET A 154 4.74 -8.76 0.14
C MET A 154 3.52 -9.57 0.57
N ILE A 155 2.95 -10.39 -0.32
CA ILE A 155 1.81 -11.25 0.03
C ILE A 155 2.23 -12.32 1.04
N GLN A 156 3.43 -12.89 0.91
CA GLN A 156 3.98 -13.84 1.89
C GLN A 156 4.15 -13.21 3.28
N ILE A 157 4.55 -11.94 3.36
CA ILE A 157 4.61 -11.18 4.61
C ILE A 157 3.22 -11.05 5.24
N LEU A 158 2.18 -10.76 4.44
CA LEU A 158 0.80 -10.68 4.93
C LEU A 158 0.30 -12.03 5.44
N ILE A 159 0.57 -13.12 4.72
CA ILE A 159 0.26 -14.50 5.14
C ILE A 159 0.98 -14.82 6.46
N ARG A 160 2.24 -14.40 6.61
CA ARG A 160 3.00 -14.59 7.84
C ARG A 160 2.36 -13.85 9.02
N ASN A 161 1.90 -12.62 8.83
CA ASN A 161 1.17 -11.89 9.87
C ASN A 161 -0.16 -12.55 10.23
N TYR A 162 -0.87 -13.09 9.25
CA TYR A 162 -2.07 -13.89 9.50
C TYR A 162 -1.75 -15.11 10.39
N ALA A 163 -0.71 -15.86 10.07
CA ALA A 163 -0.29 -17.03 10.85
C ALA A 163 0.15 -16.64 12.28
N ARG A 164 0.97 -15.60 12.42
CA ARG A 164 1.42 -15.08 13.73
C ARG A 164 0.25 -14.68 14.60
N ARG A 165 -0.72 -13.96 14.03
CA ARG A 165 -1.93 -13.53 14.73
C ARG A 165 -2.80 -14.70 15.17
N ARG A 166 -3.03 -15.67 14.27
CA ARG A 166 -3.82 -16.88 14.56
C ARG A 166 -3.20 -17.70 15.69
N ASN A 167 -1.87 -17.82 15.69
CA ASN A 167 -1.13 -18.64 16.66
C ASN A 167 -0.65 -17.85 17.89
N ARG A 168 -0.97 -16.55 17.97
CA ARG A 168 -0.43 -15.60 18.98
C ARG A 168 1.09 -15.74 19.17
N GLU A 169 1.80 -15.88 18.05
CA GLU A 169 3.21 -16.23 18.06
C GLU A 169 4.08 -15.06 18.55
N LEU A 170 4.92 -15.34 19.54
CA LEU A 170 5.94 -14.42 20.02
C LEU A 170 7.13 -14.41 19.07
N CYS A 171 7.76 -13.26 18.91
CA CYS A 171 8.94 -13.08 18.07
C CYS A 171 10.00 -12.31 18.84
N THR A 172 11.26 -12.66 18.61
CA THR A 172 12.40 -11.89 19.11
C THR A 172 12.41 -10.48 18.54
N ARG A 173 13.07 -9.55 19.22
CA ARG A 173 13.26 -8.17 18.72
C ARG A 173 13.83 -8.16 17.30
N ALA A 174 14.86 -8.99 17.06
CA ALA A 174 15.51 -9.09 15.76
C ALA A 174 14.56 -9.63 14.66
N ALA A 175 13.71 -10.61 14.99
CA ALA A 175 12.73 -11.16 14.05
C ALA A 175 11.63 -10.15 13.71
N LEU A 176 11.12 -9.42 14.69
CA LEU A 176 10.15 -8.33 14.48
C LEU A 176 10.76 -7.23 13.60
N TYR A 177 11.95 -6.76 13.94
CA TYR A 177 12.66 -5.74 13.16
C TYR A 177 12.83 -6.18 11.71
N ARG A 178 13.37 -7.39 11.48
CA ARG A 178 13.54 -7.94 10.12
C ARG A 178 12.21 -8.05 9.37
N HIS A 179 11.15 -8.47 10.05
CA HIS A 179 9.83 -8.58 9.45
C HIS A 179 9.30 -7.23 8.96
N TYR A 180 9.36 -6.19 9.80
CA TYR A 180 8.92 -4.85 9.40
C TYR A 180 9.85 -4.22 8.37
N HIS A 181 11.17 -4.39 8.51
CA HIS A 181 12.14 -3.94 7.52
C HIS A 181 11.81 -4.49 6.13
N LEU A 182 11.61 -5.81 6.00
CA LEU A 182 11.22 -6.44 4.73
C LEU A 182 9.87 -5.91 4.22
N THR A 183 8.91 -5.68 5.11
CA THR A 183 7.60 -5.11 4.75
C THR A 183 7.76 -3.74 4.06
N TYR A 184 8.53 -2.83 4.67
CA TYR A 184 8.74 -1.51 4.09
C TYR A 184 9.66 -1.54 2.88
N TYR A 185 10.70 -2.39 2.90
CA TYR A 185 11.61 -2.58 1.78
C TYR A 185 10.84 -3.00 0.53
N PHE A 186 10.11 -4.12 0.55
CA PHE A 186 9.35 -4.57 -0.62
C PHE A 186 8.25 -3.59 -1.01
N GLY A 187 7.59 -2.95 -0.03
CA GLY A 187 6.55 -1.96 -0.31
C GLY A 187 7.08 -0.75 -1.08
N ILE A 188 8.27 -0.26 -0.71
CA ILE A 188 8.92 0.85 -1.40
C ILE A 188 9.46 0.42 -2.76
N ARG A 189 10.00 -0.80 -2.91
CA ARG A 189 10.42 -1.33 -4.21
C ARG A 189 9.26 -1.38 -5.20
N MET A 190 8.13 -1.95 -4.77
CA MET A 190 6.90 -1.98 -5.56
C MET A 190 6.44 -0.56 -5.91
N PHE A 191 6.46 0.36 -4.94
CA PHE A 191 6.11 1.76 -5.17
C PHE A 191 6.97 2.38 -6.29
N LEU A 192 8.30 2.24 -6.20
CA LEU A 192 9.25 2.79 -7.17
C LEU A 192 9.06 2.19 -8.56
N ALA A 193 8.90 0.87 -8.67
CA ALA A 193 8.62 0.19 -9.91
C ALA A 193 7.30 0.69 -10.55
N LEU A 194 6.25 0.84 -9.76
CA LEU A 194 4.92 1.28 -10.23
C LEU A 194 4.87 2.75 -10.66
N ILE A 195 5.73 3.61 -10.10
CA ILE A 195 5.88 5.01 -10.57
C ILE A 195 6.92 5.17 -11.69
N ASP A 196 7.43 4.05 -12.22
CA ASP A 196 8.43 4.01 -13.29
C ASP A 196 9.74 4.71 -12.91
N ALA A 197 10.09 4.65 -11.62
CA ALA A 197 11.37 5.10 -11.15
C ALA A 197 12.38 3.97 -11.35
N HIS A 198 13.12 3.99 -12.46
CA HIS A 198 14.27 3.09 -12.69
C HIS A 198 15.43 3.29 -11.70
N THR A 199 15.20 3.99 -10.58
CA THR A 199 16.18 4.20 -9.53
C THR A 199 16.16 3.00 -8.59
N PRO A 200 17.22 2.18 -8.55
CA PRO A 200 17.26 1.06 -7.63
C PRO A 200 17.25 1.57 -6.18
N PRO A 201 16.54 0.92 -5.25
CA PRO A 201 16.37 1.37 -3.87
C PRO A 201 17.67 1.73 -3.17
N ARG A 202 18.71 0.89 -3.33
CA ARG A 202 20.05 1.09 -2.77
C ARG A 202 20.75 2.39 -3.20
N LYS A 203 20.27 3.05 -4.25
CA LYS A 203 20.79 4.35 -4.75
C LYS A 203 19.96 5.54 -4.27
N ILE A 204 18.93 5.34 -3.45
CA ILE A 204 18.10 6.42 -2.91
C ILE A 204 18.69 6.79 -1.55
N PRO A 205 19.32 7.98 -1.42
CA PRO A 205 19.86 8.44 -0.14
C PRO A 205 18.75 8.50 0.93
N GLY A 206 19.08 8.07 2.15
CA GLY A 206 18.18 8.09 3.30
C GLY A 206 17.07 7.03 3.27
N LEU A 207 17.02 6.17 2.24
CA LEU A 207 15.97 5.15 2.13
C LEU A 207 16.09 4.10 3.23
N GLU A 208 17.31 3.61 3.50
CA GLU A 208 17.55 2.59 4.51
C GLU A 208 17.21 3.10 5.91
N GLU A 209 17.61 4.34 6.20
CA GLU A 209 17.25 5.05 7.43
C GLU A 209 15.73 5.21 7.55
N MET A 210 15.04 5.52 6.44
CA MET A 210 13.58 5.63 6.44
C MET A 210 12.89 4.29 6.68
N ILE A 211 13.38 3.20 6.07
CA ILE A 211 12.88 1.84 6.32
C ILE A 211 13.11 1.45 7.78
N THR A 212 14.29 1.76 8.31
CA THR A 212 14.67 1.51 9.71
C THR A 212 13.74 2.27 10.66
N ALA A 213 13.53 3.57 10.43
CA ALA A 213 12.61 4.39 11.22
C ALA A 213 11.18 3.84 11.20
N LEU A 214 10.70 3.42 10.02
CA LEU A 214 9.40 2.78 9.88
C LEU A 214 9.33 1.45 10.65
N ALA A 215 10.39 0.64 10.61
CA ALA A 215 10.42 -0.65 11.28
C ALA A 215 10.34 -0.53 12.81
N HIS A 216 10.89 0.53 13.39
CA HIS A 216 10.78 0.85 14.81
C HIS A 216 9.44 1.54 15.16
N PHE A 217 8.97 2.45 14.31
CA PHE A 217 7.78 3.25 14.59
C PHE A 217 6.47 2.44 14.51
N MET A 218 6.39 1.55 13.53
CA MET A 218 5.13 0.92 13.14
C MET A 218 4.57 -0.05 14.18
N PRO A 219 5.37 -0.90 14.86
CA PRO A 219 4.92 -1.66 16.03
C PRO A 219 4.28 -0.79 17.10
N LEU A 220 4.83 0.41 17.36
CA LEU A 220 4.31 1.33 18.36
C LEU A 220 2.98 1.95 17.92
N GLN A 221 2.92 2.35 16.65
CA GLN A 221 1.76 3.02 16.08
C GLN A 221 0.53 2.11 15.98
N THR A 222 0.72 0.81 15.71
CA THR A 222 -0.37 -0.17 15.58
C THR A 222 -0.54 -1.05 16.81
N LEU A 223 0.26 -0.84 17.87
CA LEU A 223 0.32 -1.71 19.04
C LEU A 223 -1.05 -2.12 19.57
N ASP A 224 -1.93 -1.13 19.79
CA ASP A 224 -3.25 -1.36 20.34
C ASP A 224 -4.12 -2.22 19.41
N ALA A 225 -4.24 -1.82 18.14
CA ALA A 225 -5.02 -2.55 17.15
C ALA A 225 -4.48 -3.97 16.89
N ASP A 226 -3.15 -4.12 16.91
CA ASP A 226 -2.48 -5.40 16.72
C ASP A 226 -2.79 -6.34 17.89
N LEU A 227 -2.65 -5.87 19.14
CA LEU A 227 -2.97 -6.66 20.35
C LEU A 227 -4.43 -7.10 20.37
N HIS A 228 -5.37 -6.19 20.08
CA HIS A 228 -6.80 -6.52 19.99
C HIS A 228 -7.09 -7.57 18.92
N SER A 229 -6.32 -7.57 17.82
CA SER A 229 -6.46 -8.57 16.75
C SER A 229 -5.77 -9.90 17.08
N GLY A 230 -4.97 -9.95 18.15
CA GLY A 230 -4.14 -11.10 18.53
C GLY A 230 -2.75 -11.14 17.89
N LEU A 231 -2.32 -10.08 17.22
CA LEU A 231 -0.98 -9.93 16.68
C LEU A 231 -0.08 -9.27 17.72
N ILE A 232 0.87 -10.03 18.26
CA ILE A 232 1.77 -9.54 19.30
C ILE A 232 3.05 -9.00 18.65
N ASN A 233 3.18 -7.68 18.60
CA ASN A 233 4.36 -6.97 18.07
C ASN A 233 5.25 -6.38 19.16
N ILE A 234 5.15 -6.92 20.38
CA ILE A 234 6.09 -6.65 21.47
C ILE A 234 7.16 -7.76 21.42
N PRO A 235 8.46 -7.42 21.50
CA PRO A 235 9.51 -8.43 21.52
C PRO A 235 9.34 -9.44 22.64
N GLU A 236 9.57 -10.72 22.34
CA GLU A 236 9.48 -11.81 23.32
C GLU A 236 10.35 -11.54 24.55
N GLU A 237 11.54 -10.98 24.35
CA GLU A 237 12.48 -10.67 25.42
C GLU A 237 11.91 -9.65 26.41
N VAL A 238 11.13 -8.69 25.91
CA VAL A 238 10.46 -7.65 26.72
C VAL A 238 9.33 -8.27 27.53
N LEU A 239 8.47 -9.09 26.89
CA LEU A 239 7.38 -9.77 27.58
C LEU A 239 7.89 -10.72 28.66
N ARG A 240 8.97 -11.46 28.37
CA ARG A 240 9.61 -12.38 29.32
C ARG A 240 10.20 -11.64 30.51
N SER A 241 10.89 -10.52 30.27
CA SER A 241 11.45 -9.68 31.35
C SER A 241 10.36 -9.13 32.25
N ALA A 242 9.22 -8.76 31.69
CA ALA A 242 8.06 -8.27 32.43
C ALA A 242 7.24 -9.37 33.15
N GLY A 243 7.57 -10.65 32.95
CA GLY A 243 6.77 -11.77 33.46
C GLY A 243 5.37 -11.88 32.83
N ILE A 244 5.16 -11.30 31.65
CA ILE A 244 3.87 -11.23 30.96
C ILE A 244 3.67 -12.49 30.11
N THR A 245 2.55 -13.17 30.30
CA THR A 245 2.13 -14.23 29.36
C THR A 245 1.48 -13.60 28.12
N PRO A 246 1.53 -14.24 26.94
CA PRO A 246 0.96 -13.70 25.70
C PRO A 246 -0.52 -13.29 25.79
N ASN A 247 -1.27 -13.85 26.74
CA ASN A 247 -2.71 -13.61 26.90
C ASN A 247 -3.03 -12.56 27.98
N ALA A 248 -2.04 -12.15 28.79
CA ALA A 248 -2.25 -11.17 29.85
C ALA A 248 -2.32 -9.73 29.33
N CYS A 249 -1.85 -9.48 28.11
CA CYS A 249 -1.94 -8.17 27.47
C CYS A 249 -2.88 -8.21 26.25
N THR A 250 -4.00 -7.50 26.37
CA THR A 250 -5.07 -7.45 25.36
C THR A 250 -5.10 -6.13 24.58
N ASP A 251 -4.50 -5.08 25.14
CA ASP A 251 -4.52 -3.71 24.63
C ASP A 251 -3.23 -2.98 25.01
N ALA A 252 -2.95 -1.85 24.36
CA ALA A 252 -1.69 -1.14 24.60
C ALA A 252 -1.60 -0.56 26.02
N GLY A 253 -2.73 -0.16 26.62
CA GLY A 253 -2.77 0.45 27.95
C GLY A 253 -2.40 -0.55 29.04
N SER A 254 -2.99 -1.75 29.01
CA SER A 254 -2.67 -2.83 29.96
C SER A 254 -1.22 -3.27 29.87
N CYS A 255 -0.68 -3.37 28.65
CA CYS A 255 0.74 -3.69 28.43
C CYS A 255 1.71 -2.65 29.01
N ARG A 256 1.39 -1.37 28.90
CA ARG A 256 2.29 -0.27 29.33
C ARG A 256 2.33 -0.07 30.84
N GLN A 257 1.51 -0.79 31.61
CA GLN A 257 1.62 -0.82 33.08
C GLN A 257 2.91 -1.48 33.56
N TYR A 258 3.55 -2.28 32.70
CA TYR A 258 4.82 -2.94 32.99
C TYR A 258 5.99 -2.05 32.56
N SER A 259 6.91 -1.79 33.49
CA SER A 259 8.05 -0.89 33.30
C SER A 259 8.93 -1.25 32.09
N GLU A 260 9.10 -2.55 31.83
CA GLU A 260 9.90 -3.09 30.74
C GLU A 260 9.29 -2.79 29.37
N VAL A 261 7.95 -2.83 29.29
CA VAL A 261 7.22 -2.52 28.06
C VAL A 261 7.28 -1.02 27.79
N GLU A 262 7.08 -0.19 28.83
CA GLU A 262 7.17 1.27 28.69
C GLU A 262 8.59 1.73 28.33
N GLU A 263 9.61 1.13 28.95
CA GLU A 263 11.01 1.41 28.62
C GLU A 263 11.33 0.99 27.17
N TRP A 264 10.82 -0.16 26.71
CA TRP A 264 10.95 -0.56 25.31
C TRP A 264 10.29 0.45 24.37
N VAL A 265 9.04 0.87 24.63
CA VAL A 265 8.35 1.90 23.83
C VAL A 265 9.19 3.18 23.75
N ARG A 266 9.75 3.63 24.88
CA ARG A 266 10.61 4.81 24.95
C ARG A 266 11.88 4.65 24.11
N GLN A 267 12.54 3.49 24.18
CA GLN A 267 13.74 3.19 23.37
C GLN A 267 13.44 3.22 21.87
N GLU A 268 12.35 2.58 21.44
CA GLU A 268 11.93 2.58 20.04
C GLU A 268 11.61 4.01 19.55
N ALA A 269 10.93 4.82 20.39
CA ALA A 269 10.63 6.22 20.06
C ALA A 269 11.89 7.09 19.88
N LEU A 270 12.94 6.86 20.68
CA LEU A 270 14.23 7.54 20.54
C LEU A 270 14.93 7.15 19.23
N LEU A 271 14.96 5.86 18.88
CA LEU A 271 15.54 5.39 17.62
C LEU A 271 14.85 6.01 16.39
N VAL A 272 13.52 6.15 16.46
CA VAL A 272 12.73 6.84 15.43
C VAL A 272 13.11 8.32 15.35
N ALA A 273 13.20 9.02 16.50
CA ALA A 273 13.55 10.45 16.55
C ALA A 273 14.92 10.73 15.91
N ASP A 274 15.93 9.93 16.25
CA ASP A 274 17.28 10.07 15.71
C ASP A 274 17.32 9.86 14.19
N SER A 275 16.52 8.91 13.69
CA SER A 275 16.43 8.62 12.25
C SER A 275 15.73 9.75 11.49
N VAL A 276 14.73 10.41 12.10
CA VAL A 276 13.96 11.49 11.47
C VAL A 276 14.84 12.66 11.05
N ALA A 277 15.82 13.06 11.87
CA ALA A 277 16.70 14.17 11.56
C ALA A 277 17.58 13.91 10.33
N ARG A 278 18.07 12.67 10.17
CA ARG A 278 18.96 12.27 9.07
C ARG A 278 18.23 12.16 7.73
N ILE A 279 17.06 11.53 7.73
CA ILE A 279 16.27 11.27 6.52
C ILE A 279 15.90 12.58 5.81
N GLU A 280 15.52 13.64 6.53
CA GLU A 280 15.12 14.90 5.90
C GLU A 280 16.24 15.54 5.07
N GLN A 281 17.49 15.44 5.54
CA GLN A 281 18.65 15.94 4.81
C GLN A 281 18.94 15.09 3.57
N ASP A 282 18.92 13.76 3.73
CA ASP A 282 19.27 12.82 2.66
C ASP A 282 18.31 12.89 1.47
N LEU A 283 17.01 13.08 1.73
CA LEU A 283 15.99 13.18 0.69
C LEU A 283 16.20 14.39 -0.25
N LEU A 284 17.03 15.38 0.11
CA LEU A 284 17.37 16.51 -0.78
C LEU A 284 18.28 16.08 -1.94
N PHE A 285 19.10 15.03 -1.74
CA PHE A 285 20.11 14.55 -2.68
C PHE A 285 19.58 13.52 -3.70
N ILE A 286 18.29 13.18 -3.64
CA ILE A 286 17.67 12.33 -4.68
C ILE A 286 17.64 13.08 -6.03
N GLU A 287 18.40 12.60 -7.00
CA GLU A 287 18.50 13.19 -8.35
C GLU A 287 17.15 13.14 -9.10
N ASN A 288 16.47 11.99 -9.09
CA ASN A 288 15.21 11.82 -9.80
C ASN A 288 14.10 12.69 -9.16
N ARG A 289 13.64 13.70 -9.88
CA ARG A 289 12.63 14.68 -9.39
C ARG A 289 11.31 14.02 -8.98
N THR A 290 10.87 12.98 -9.68
CA THR A 290 9.63 12.26 -9.38
C THR A 290 9.78 11.44 -8.10
N VAL A 291 10.89 10.71 -7.96
CA VAL A 291 11.21 9.95 -6.74
C VAL A 291 11.33 10.90 -5.56
N ARG A 292 12.16 11.95 -5.68
CA ARG A 292 12.37 12.95 -4.62
C ARG A 292 11.06 13.56 -4.13
N ARG A 293 10.19 14.00 -5.04
CA ARG A 293 8.89 14.59 -4.67
C ARG A 293 7.98 13.59 -3.96
N SER A 294 8.02 12.33 -4.35
CA SER A 294 7.19 11.29 -3.77
C SER A 294 7.70 10.86 -2.40
N MET A 295 9.01 10.61 -2.27
CA MET A 295 9.66 10.27 -1.02
C MET A 295 9.53 11.39 0.01
N ARG A 296 9.75 12.65 -0.39
CA ARG A 296 9.54 13.80 0.51
C ARG A 296 8.08 13.95 0.97
N TYR A 297 7.12 13.61 0.10
CA TYR A 297 5.72 13.62 0.49
C TYR A 297 5.42 12.52 1.52
N ALA A 298 5.80 11.28 1.22
CA ALA A 298 5.65 10.15 2.14
C ALA A 298 6.33 10.45 3.49
N TRP A 299 7.54 10.99 3.45
CA TRP A 299 8.29 11.39 4.63
C TRP A 299 7.59 12.45 5.48
N ARG A 300 7.05 13.51 4.86
CA ARG A 300 6.33 14.56 5.60
C ARG A 300 5.10 14.02 6.31
N GLU A 301 4.32 13.18 5.64
CA GLU A 301 3.14 12.57 6.24
C GLU A 301 3.52 11.65 7.40
N LEU A 302 4.58 10.85 7.23
CA LEU A 302 5.14 9.99 8.27
C LEU A 302 5.65 10.79 9.46
N ASN A 303 6.49 11.81 9.23
CA ASN A 303 7.03 12.68 10.28
C ASN A 303 5.91 13.38 11.06
N ALA A 304 4.87 13.85 10.37
CA ALA A 304 3.70 14.42 11.03
C ALA A 304 2.96 13.40 11.92
N HIS A 305 3.00 12.10 11.58
CA HIS A 305 2.43 11.04 12.41
C HIS A 305 3.35 10.69 13.59
N ILE A 306 4.67 10.61 13.37
CA ILE A 306 5.66 10.38 14.43
C ILE A 306 5.56 11.47 15.50
N ARG A 307 5.49 12.75 15.10
CA ARG A 307 5.39 13.89 16.03
C ARG A 307 4.09 13.95 16.84
N ARG A 308 3.03 13.27 16.40
CA ARG A 308 1.78 13.16 17.17
C ARG A 308 1.80 12.00 18.15
N PHE A 309 2.72 11.06 17.94
CA PHE A 309 2.90 9.89 18.79
C PHE A 309 3.84 10.19 19.97
N GLN A 310 4.83 11.06 19.75
CA GLN A 310 5.66 11.67 20.78
C GLN A 310 4.88 12.69 21.61
#